data_AF-A0A484KCW6-F1
#
_entry.id   AF-A0A484KCW6-F1
#
_cell.length_a   1.000
_cell.length_b   1.000
_cell.length_c   1.000
_cell.angle_alpha   90.00
_cell.angle_beta   90.00
_cell.angle_gamma   90.00
#
_symmetry.space_group_name_H-M   'P 1'
#
loop_
_entity.id
_entity.type
_entity.pdbx_description
1 polymer ?
#
loop_
_entity_poly.entity_id
_entity_poly.type
_entity_poly.pdbx_seq_one_letter_code
_entity_poly.pdbx_strand_id
1 'polypeptide(L)' 'MANNNTNNLALRPILDKDKLNGTNFVDWQRNLCIVLRMDEKEYVLEKPIPPAPPANAPKAVKDAYEKHVKDDNQ' A
#
# COMPACT_ATOMS: atom_id res chain seq x y z
N MET A 1 17.93 -10.02 -11.38
CA MET A 1 16.51 -9.64 -11.49
C MET A 1 16.36 -8.27 -10.85
N ALA A 2 16.42 -7.21 -11.66
CA ALA A 2 16.41 -5.83 -11.19
C ALA A 2 15.62 -4.98 -12.19
N ASN A 3 14.30 -4.98 -12.07
CA ASN A 3 13.41 -4.11 -12.85
C ASN A 3 12.13 -3.69 -12.09
N ASN A 4 11.86 -4.26 -10.91
CA ASN A 4 10.65 -3.91 -10.15
C ASN A 4 10.75 -2.57 -9.44
N ASN A 5 11.95 -2.14 -9.03
CA ASN A 5 12.11 -0.93 -8.21
C ASN A 5 12.05 0.38 -9.03
N THR A 6 12.52 0.36 -10.29
CA THR A 6 12.57 1.55 -11.16
C THR A 6 11.19 1.93 -11.70
N ASN A 7 10.35 0.93 -12.02
CA ASN A 7 8.96 1.15 -12.42
C ASN A 7 8.08 1.61 -11.24
N ASN A 8 8.44 1.21 -10.02
CA ASN A 8 7.71 1.53 -8.80
C ASN A 8 7.71 3.05 -8.50
N LEU A 9 8.84 3.73 -8.68
CA LEU A 9 8.92 5.18 -8.50
C LEU A 9 8.25 5.97 -9.64
N ALA A 10 8.24 5.44 -10.86
CA ALA A 10 7.78 6.17 -12.05
C ALA A 10 6.27 6.44 -12.07
N LEU A 11 5.48 5.61 -11.37
CA LEU A 11 4.02 5.75 -11.37
C LEU A 11 3.45 6.47 -10.14
N ARG A 12 4.22 6.65 -9.06
CA ARG A 12 3.78 7.44 -7.89
C ARG A 12 3.30 8.87 -8.23
N PRO A 13 3.94 9.61 -9.16
CA PRO A 13 3.48 10.96 -9.53
C PRO A 13 2.07 11.02 -10.14
N ILE A 14 1.48 9.88 -10.56
CA ILE A 14 0.10 9.85 -11.06
C ILE A 14 -0.90 10.27 -9.99
N LEU A 15 -0.61 9.99 -8.72
CA LEU A 15 -1.47 10.35 -7.59
C LEU A 15 -1.40 11.84 -7.26
N ASP A 16 -0.27 12.48 -7.56
CA ASP A 16 -0.12 13.94 -7.44
C ASP A 16 -0.85 14.66 -8.57
N LYS A 17 -0.79 14.11 -9.78
CA LYS A 17 -1.46 14.67 -10.97
C LYS A 17 -2.98 14.52 -10.90
N ASP A 18 -3.47 13.33 -10.56
CA ASP A 18 -4.90 13.02 -10.47
C ASP A 18 -5.33 12.92 -9.01
N LYS A 19 -4.99 13.94 -8.22
CA LYS A 19 -5.40 14.01 -6.81
C LYS A 19 -6.92 13.93 -6.70
N LEU A 20 -7.39 13.28 -5.63
CA LEU A 20 -8.83 13.19 -5.36
C LEU A 20 -9.43 14.60 -5.32
N ASN A 21 -10.35 14.83 -6.25
CA ASN A 21 -11.26 15.94 -6.28
C ASN A 21 -12.67 15.36 -6.16
N GLY A 22 -13.64 16.18 -5.75
CA GLY A 22 -15.01 15.72 -5.50
C GLY A 22 -15.72 15.06 -6.69
N THR A 23 -15.10 15.05 -7.89
CA THR A 23 -15.68 14.54 -9.14
C THR A 23 -14.93 13.35 -9.74
N ASN A 24 -13.69 13.04 -9.33
CA ASN A 24 -12.83 12.05 -10.00
C ASN A 24 -12.62 10.75 -9.20
N PHE A 25 -13.52 10.42 -8.25
CA PHE A 25 -13.31 9.29 -7.33
C PHE A 25 -12.95 7.97 -8.05
N VAL A 26 -13.63 7.64 -9.15
CA VAL A 26 -13.39 6.40 -9.90
C VAL A 26 -11.99 6.37 -10.51
N ASP A 27 -11.57 7.48 -11.13
CA ASP A 27 -10.24 7.59 -11.75
C ASP A 27 -9.14 7.61 -10.70
N TRP A 28 -9.34 8.37 -9.62
CA TRP A 28 -8.43 8.41 -8.48
C TRP A 28 -8.28 7.03 -7.83
N GLN A 29 -9.37 6.31 -7.58
CA GLN A 29 -9.35 4.97 -7.01
C GLN A 29 -8.61 4.00 -7.93
N ARG A 30 -8.85 4.06 -9.25
CA ARG A 30 -8.14 3.23 -10.22
C ARG A 30 -6.64 3.50 -10.20
N ASN A 31 -6.23 4.76 -10.19
CA ASN A 31 -4.83 5.16 -10.11
C ASN A 31 -4.19 4.69 -8.79
N LEU A 32 -4.91 4.81 -7.67
CA LEU A 32 -4.49 4.31 -6.37
C LEU A 32 -4.28 2.79 -6.38
N CYS A 33 -5.23 2.01 -6.92
CA CYS A 33 -5.10 0.56 -7.01
C CYS A 33 -3.90 0.13 -7.86
N ILE A 34 -3.59 0.84 -8.94
CA ILE A 34 -2.41 0.55 -9.77
C ILE A 34 -1.12 0.71 -8.94
N VAL A 35 -0.97 1.85 -8.24
CA VAL A 35 0.22 2.11 -7.41
C VAL A 35 0.34 1.08 -6.29
N LEU A 36 -0.75 0.79 -5.58
CA LEU A 36 -0.74 -0.18 -4.48
C LEU A 36 -0.46 -1.62 -4.94
N ARG A 37 -0.94 -2.04 -6.11
CA ARG A 37 -0.62 -3.36 -6.69
C ARG A 37 0.87 -3.49 -7.00
N MET A 38 1.47 -2.43 -7.54
CA MET A 38 2.89 -2.42 -7.85
C MET A 38 3.78 -2.46 -6.60
N ASP A 39 3.31 -1.88 -5.50
CA ASP A 39 3.96 -1.95 -4.20
C ASP A 39 3.64 -3.23 -3.41
N GLU A 40 2.82 -4.16 -3.95
CA GLU A 40 2.30 -5.32 -3.21
C GLU A 40 1.56 -4.92 -1.90
N LYS A 41 0.93 -3.74 -1.93
CA LYS A 41 0.21 -3.09 -0.84
C LYS A 41 -1.31 -3.00 -1.05
N GLU A 42 -1.88 -3.62 -2.08
CA GLU A 42 -3.34 -3.59 -2.34
C GLU A 42 -4.17 -4.04 -1.12
N TYR A 43 -3.60 -4.92 -0.28
CA TYR A 43 -4.23 -5.40 0.95
C TYR A 43 -4.69 -4.29 1.91
N VAL A 44 -4.11 -3.08 1.86
CA VAL A 44 -4.47 -1.97 2.75
C VAL A 44 -5.84 -1.39 2.47
N LEU A 45 -6.43 -1.65 1.29
CA LEU A 45 -7.78 -1.18 0.94
C LEU A 45 -8.87 -2.07 1.54
N GLU A 46 -8.58 -3.36 1.75
CA GLU A 46 -9.59 -4.35 2.13
C GLU A 46 -9.41 -4.85 3.56
N LYS A 47 -8.15 -4.95 4.02
CA LYS A 47 -7.84 -5.50 5.33
C LYS A 47 -7.82 -4.38 6.38
N PRO A 48 -8.35 -4.63 7.58
CA PRO A 48 -8.18 -3.69 8.68
C PRO A 48 -6.69 -3.55 9.02
N ILE A 49 -6.32 -2.37 9.52
CA ILE A 49 -5.00 -2.12 10.08
C ILE A 49 -4.74 -3.16 11.19
N PRO A 50 -3.65 -3.95 11.11
CA PRO A 50 -3.35 -4.93 12.14
C PRO A 50 -3.12 -4.25 13.49
N PRO A 51 -3.79 -4.69 14.57
CA PRO A 51 -3.52 -4.16 15.90
C PRO A 51 -2.11 -4.56 16.35
N ALA A 52 -1.51 -3.75 17.23
CA ALA A 52 -0.22 -4.09 17.83
C ALA A 52 -0.31 -5.47 18.52
N PRO A 53 0.51 -6.45 18.11
CA PRO A 53 0.40 -7.81 18.64
C PRO A 53 0.89 -7.89 20.08
N PRO A 54 0.22 -8.64 20.96
CA PRO A 54 0.75 -8.92 22.30
C PRO A 54 2.02 -9.78 22.24
N ALA A 55 2.83 -9.77 23.30
CA ALA A 55 4.13 -10.46 23.33
C ALA A 55 4.02 -11.98 23.05
N ASN A 56 2.90 -12.61 23.43
CA ASN A 56 2.60 -14.02 23.20
C ASN A 56 1.87 -14.32 21.87
N ALA A 57 1.66 -13.31 21.01
CA ALA A 57 0.95 -13.51 19.75
C ALA A 57 1.66 -14.53 18.84
N PRO A 58 0.89 -15.28 18.02
CA PRO A 58 1.46 -16.15 17.00
C PRO A 58 2.38 -15.39 16.06
N LYS A 59 3.42 -16.07 15.57
CA LYS A 59 4.41 -15.47 14.65
C LYS A 59 3.76 -14.82 13.43
N ALA A 60 2.74 -15.46 12.84
CA ALA A 60 2.03 -14.90 11.69
C ALA A 60 1.37 -13.53 11.96
N VAL A 61 0.87 -13.30 13.18
CA VAL A 61 0.26 -12.01 13.55
C VAL A 61 1.34 -10.94 13.71
N LYS A 62 2.49 -11.31 14.29
CA LYS A 62 3.65 -10.43 14.40
C LYS A 62 4.22 -10.06 13.04
N ASP A 63 4.42 -11.05 12.18
CA ASP A 63 4.91 -10.87 10.81
C ASP A 63 3.99 -9.94 10.00
N ALA A 64 2.65 -10.10 10.12
CA ALA A 64 1.69 -9.24 9.43
C ALA A 64 1.72 -7.79 9.94
N TYR A 65 1.84 -7.58 11.25
CA TYR A 65 2.01 -6.25 11.83
C TYR A 65 3.34 -5.61 11.40
N GLU A 66 4.45 -6.34 11.47
CA GLU A 66 5.77 -5.85 11.04
C GLU A 66 5.79 -5.50 9.55
N LYS A 67 5.15 -6.30 8.70
CA LYS A 67 4.99 -5.97 7.27
C LYS A 67 4.25 -4.64 7.11
N HIS A 68 3.13 -4.47 7.81
CA HIS A 68 2.35 -3.23 7.74
C HIS A 68 3.16 -2.01 8.21
N VAL A 69 3.88 -2.13 9.33
CA VAL A 69 4.75 -1.06 9.86
C VAL A 69 5.88 -0.71 8.88
N LYS A 70 6.49 -1.70 8.21
CA LYS A 70 7.50 -1.42 7.18
C LYS A 70 6.90 -0.73 5.96
N ASP A 71 5.74 -1.18 5.52
CA ASP A 71 5.03 -0.63 4.37
C ASP A 71 4.58 0.83 4.60
N ASP A 72 4.29 1.23 5.85
CA ASP A 72 3.87 2.58 6.27
C ASP A 72 5.05 3.57 6.37
N ASN A 73 6.24 3.09 6.70
CA ASN A 73 7.44 3.92 6.93
C ASN A 73 8.30 4.17 5.67
N GLN A 74 7.83 3.80 4.47
CA GLN A 74 8.58 3.84 3.21
C GLN A 74 7.95 4.77 2.18
#